data_AF-Q0W596-F1
#
_entry.id   AF-Q0W596-F1
#
_cell.length_a   1.000
_cell.length_b   1.000
_cell.length_c   1.000
_cell.angle_alpha   90.00
_cell.angle_beta   90.00
_cell.angle_gamma   90.00
#
_symmetry.space_group_name_H-M   'P 1'
#
loop_
_entity.id
_entity.type
_entity.pdbx_description
1 polymer ?
#
loop_
_entity_poly.entity_id
_entity_poly.type
_entity_poly.pdbx_seq_one_letter_code
_entity_poly.pdbx_strand_id
1 'polypeptide(L)'
;MEPSVKRTKIINDAADMVPLLQVFNSRLHSQVFDEVSAGWKTKEELDTITGKDTTKSLEALRQGGLVESRWRMPEPGQQPVLEYRTSYSEVRASFQCTMKEMSELIMISFSMDEGLRKLAEDIEAEVEKGNASLINLARVFERSPMFLKAIAKRSGRIAVKGQRLEIVRDRP
;
A
#
# COMPACT_ATOMS: atom_id res chain seq x y z
N MET A 1 -4.11 28.68 8.91
CA MET A 1 -4.31 27.37 8.24
C MET A 1 -3.36 27.35 7.06
N GLU A 2 -2.35 26.48 7.05
CA GLU A 2 -1.47 26.39 5.87
C GLU A 2 -2.32 26.06 4.64
N PRO A 3 -2.14 26.77 3.51
CA PRO A 3 -2.88 26.46 2.29
C PRO A 3 -2.56 25.03 1.87
N SER A 4 -3.59 24.18 1.83
CA SER A 4 -3.47 22.81 1.37
C SER A 4 -3.28 22.83 -0.15
N VAL A 5 -2.03 22.72 -0.61
CA VAL A 5 -1.75 22.45 -2.03
C VAL A 5 -2.43 21.15 -2.39
N LYS A 6 -3.41 21.21 -3.30
CA LYS A 6 -4.08 20.02 -3.81
C LYS A 6 -3.10 19.20 -4.63
N ARG A 7 -2.78 18.00 -4.15
CA ARG A 7 -1.88 17.05 -4.82
C ARG A 7 -2.70 15.87 -5.32
N THR A 8 -2.58 15.55 -6.60
CA THR A 8 -3.29 14.43 -7.23
C THR A 8 -2.38 13.20 -7.34
N LYS A 9 -2.81 12.06 -6.79
CA LYS A 9 -2.16 10.76 -7.02
C LYS A 9 -2.59 10.22 -8.37
N ILE A 10 -1.65 10.02 -9.29
CA ILE A 10 -1.94 9.40 -10.60
C ILE A 10 -1.65 7.90 -10.51
N ILE A 11 -2.66 7.09 -10.80
CA ILE A 11 -2.59 5.63 -10.85
C ILE A 11 -2.52 5.22 -12.32
N ASN A 12 -1.34 4.81 -12.79
CA ASN A 12 -1.12 4.43 -14.19
C ASN A 12 -1.13 2.91 -14.41
N ASP A 13 -1.04 2.12 -13.34
CA ASP A 13 -1.14 0.67 -13.38
C ASP A 13 -2.37 0.22 -12.60
N ALA A 14 -3.24 -0.60 -13.20
CA ALA A 14 -4.46 -1.07 -12.55
C ALA A 14 -4.17 -1.83 -11.24
N ALA A 15 -3.04 -2.55 -11.17
CA ALA A 15 -2.64 -3.28 -9.98
C ALA A 15 -2.29 -2.37 -8.79
N ASP A 16 -1.96 -1.10 -9.02
CA ASP A 16 -1.74 -0.11 -7.95
C ASP A 16 -3.02 0.26 -7.20
N MET A 17 -4.20 -0.10 -7.73
CA MET A 17 -5.45 0.06 -6.99
C MET A 17 -5.55 -0.88 -5.79
N VAL A 18 -4.93 -2.06 -5.85
CA VAL A 18 -5.07 -3.10 -4.82
C VAL A 18 -4.70 -2.60 -3.41
N PRO A 19 -3.48 -2.07 -3.17
CA PRO A 19 -3.13 -1.58 -1.84
C PRO A 19 -4.01 -0.40 -1.40
N LEU A 20 -4.49 0.43 -2.33
CA LEU A 20 -5.42 1.53 -2.01
C LEU A 20 -6.77 1.01 -1.54
N LEU A 21 -7.35 0.05 -2.27
CA LEU A 21 -8.63 -0.56 -1.91
C LEU A 21 -8.52 -1.32 -0.58
N GLN A 22 -7.38 -1.97 -0.29
CA GLN A 22 -7.13 -2.61 1.00
C GLN A 22 -7.12 -1.62 2.17
N VAL A 23 -6.49 -0.44 2.00
CA VAL A 23 -6.54 0.64 2.99
C VAL A 23 -7.99 0.99 3.28
N PHE A 24 -8.78 1.30 2.25
CA PHE A 24 -10.15 1.79 2.46
C PHE A 24 -11.17 0.71 2.84
N ASN A 25 -10.81 -0.57 2.75
CA ASN A 25 -11.61 -1.68 3.28
C ASN A 25 -11.56 -1.77 4.83
N SER A 26 -10.57 -1.14 5.47
CA SER A 26 -10.40 -1.16 6.92
C SER A 26 -10.91 0.13 7.55
N ARG A 27 -11.89 0.02 8.46
CA ARG A 27 -12.44 1.17 9.19
C ARG A 27 -11.36 1.95 9.94
N LEU A 28 -10.38 1.28 10.54
CA LEU A 28 -9.31 1.94 11.27
C LEU A 28 -8.34 2.65 10.32
N HIS A 29 -8.01 2.06 9.17
CA HIS A 29 -7.13 2.71 8.20
C HIS A 29 -7.80 3.94 7.58
N SER A 30 -9.09 3.87 7.26
CA SER A 30 -9.88 5.01 6.79
C SER A 30 -9.93 6.13 7.83
N GLN A 31 -10.19 5.80 9.10
CA GLN A 31 -10.19 6.80 10.18
C GLN A 31 -8.81 7.48 10.32
N VAL A 32 -7.71 6.71 10.28
CA VAL A 32 -6.36 7.28 10.33
C VAL A 32 -6.08 8.15 9.10
N PHE A 33 -6.54 7.74 7.92
CA PHE A 33 -6.42 8.53 6.69
C PHE A 33 -7.14 9.89 6.81
N ASP A 34 -8.34 9.92 7.37
CA ASP A 34 -9.11 11.14 7.58
C ASP A 34 -8.36 12.11 8.52
N GLU A 35 -7.81 11.60 9.62
CA GLU A 35 -7.05 12.41 10.60
C GLU A 35 -5.78 13.01 10.01
N VAL A 36 -4.98 12.22 9.28
CA VAL A 36 -3.76 12.72 8.63
C VAL A 36 -4.07 13.58 7.39
N SER A 37 -5.30 13.54 6.89
CA SER A 37 -5.78 14.45 5.84
C SER A 37 -6.14 15.83 6.40
N ALA A 38 -6.57 15.89 7.66
CA ALA A 38 -6.87 17.14 8.35
C ALA A 38 -5.61 17.91 8.79
N GLY A 39 -4.45 17.25 8.90
CA GLY A 39 -3.19 17.89 9.24
C GLY A 39 -2.09 16.91 9.65
N TRP A 40 -0.98 17.47 10.11
CA TRP A 40 0.11 16.66 10.65
C TRP A 40 -0.26 16.06 12.02
N LYS A 41 -0.07 14.75 12.18
CA LYS A 41 -0.37 14.01 13.41
C LYS A 41 0.75 13.03 13.77
N THR A 42 1.12 12.94 15.04
CA THR A 42 2.00 11.85 15.52
C THR A 42 1.20 10.56 15.66
N LYS A 43 1.91 9.44 15.75
CA LYS A 43 1.28 8.14 16.07
C LYS A 43 0.51 8.21 17.39
N GLU A 44 1.08 8.82 18.42
CA GLU A 44 0.45 8.91 19.75
C GLU A 44 -0.87 9.71 19.71
N GLU A 45 -0.90 10.81 18.96
CA GLU A 45 -2.14 11.57 18.72
C GLU A 45 -3.19 10.71 18.01
N LEU A 46 -2.78 9.96 16.98
CA LEU A 46 -3.67 9.06 16.24
C LEU A 46 -4.19 7.91 17.12
N ASP A 47 -3.34 7.32 17.95
CA ASP A 47 -3.73 6.27 18.88
C ASP A 47 -4.76 6.78 19.89
N THR A 48 -4.56 8.02 20.37
CA THR A 48 -5.48 8.70 21.30
C THR A 48 -6.82 8.99 20.64
N ILE A 49 -6.82 9.54 19.42
CA ILE A 49 -8.05 9.89 18.68
C ILE A 49 -8.84 8.64 18.28
N THR A 50 -8.16 7.58 17.86
CA THR A 50 -8.80 6.35 17.38
C THR A 50 -9.12 5.36 18.51
N GLY A 51 -8.49 5.51 19.68
CA GLY A 51 -8.56 4.58 20.79
C GLY A 51 -7.94 3.21 20.51
N LYS A 52 -7.05 3.11 19.51
CA LYS A 52 -6.44 1.85 19.03
C LYS A 52 -5.00 2.07 18.62
N ASP A 53 -4.19 1.00 18.59
CA ASP A 53 -2.86 1.08 17.99
C ASP A 53 -2.94 1.27 16.47
N THR A 54 -2.36 2.36 15.99
CA THR A 54 -2.40 2.78 14.58
C THR A 54 -1.17 2.36 13.77
N THR A 55 -0.23 1.61 14.36
CA THR A 55 1.01 1.15 13.69
C THR A 55 0.73 0.55 12.30
N LYS A 56 -0.14 -0.47 12.24
CA LYS A 56 -0.49 -1.14 10.97
C LYS A 56 -1.21 -0.24 9.98
N SER A 57 -2.00 0.73 10.47
CA SER A 57 -2.66 1.72 9.62
C SER A 57 -1.65 2.63 8.94
N LEU A 58 -0.67 3.14 9.70
CA LEU A 58 0.39 3.98 9.16
C LEU A 58 1.26 3.20 8.15
N GLU A 59 1.57 1.93 8.43
CA GLU A 59 2.28 1.07 7.49
C GLU A 59 1.50 0.85 6.18
N ALA A 60 0.21 0.53 6.25
CA ALA A 60 -0.65 0.33 5.08
C ALA A 60 -0.76 1.62 4.25
N LEU A 61 -0.93 2.77 4.90
CA LEU A 61 -0.96 4.07 4.23
C LEU A 61 0.38 4.41 3.56
N ARG A 62 1.51 4.10 4.22
CA ARG A 62 2.85 4.30 3.67
C ARG A 62 3.08 3.38 2.46
N GLN A 63 2.69 2.12 2.53
CA GLN A 63 2.77 1.17 1.42
C GLN A 63 1.91 1.60 0.22
N GLY A 64 0.72 2.15 0.48
CA GLY A 64 -0.12 2.77 -0.56
C GLY A 64 0.44 4.09 -1.11
N GLY A 65 1.53 4.61 -0.53
CA GLY A 65 2.07 5.93 -0.84
C GLY A 65 1.02 7.02 -0.65
N LEU A 66 0.30 6.97 0.47
CA LEU A 66 -0.75 7.92 0.83
C LEU A 66 -0.29 8.94 1.87
N VAL A 67 0.78 8.66 2.61
CA VAL A 67 1.30 9.54 3.66
C VAL A 67 2.76 9.89 3.44
N GLU A 68 3.11 11.12 3.82
CA GLU A 68 4.47 11.58 4.03
C GLU A 68 4.73 11.76 5.53
N SER A 69 5.99 11.67 5.94
CA SER A 69 6.41 11.80 7.35
C SER A 69 7.53 12.82 7.50
N ARG A 70 7.53 13.53 8.63
CA ARG A 70 8.64 14.41 9.03
C ARG A 70 8.89 14.32 10.53
N TRP A 71 10.06 14.74 10.99
CA TRP A 71 10.36 14.87 12.41
C TRP A 71 9.68 16.11 12.98
N ARG A 72 8.92 15.94 14.05
CA ARG A 72 8.42 17.01 14.91
C ARG A 72 9.44 17.20 16.04
N MET A 73 9.99 18.42 16.12
CA MET A 73 10.85 18.79 17.24
C MET A 73 9.98 19.02 18.48
N PRO A 74 10.22 18.31 19.58
CA PRO A 74 9.44 18.46 20.79
C PRO A 74 10.00 19.60 21.65
N GLU A 75 9.43 19.77 22.84
CA GLU A 75 9.98 20.64 23.86
C GLU A 75 11.40 20.21 24.27
N PRO A 76 12.23 21.15 24.79
CA PRO A 76 13.59 20.84 25.24
C PRO A 76 13.62 19.66 26.21
N GLY A 77 14.42 18.64 25.91
CA GLY A 77 14.58 17.43 26.74
C GLY A 77 13.78 16.21 26.30
N GLN A 78 12.89 16.34 25.30
CA GLN A 78 12.19 15.20 24.71
C GLN A 78 12.85 14.74 23.40
N GLN A 79 12.63 13.47 23.03
CA GLN A 79 13.13 12.92 21.77
C GLN A 79 12.25 13.33 20.58
N PRO A 80 12.83 13.65 19.42
CA PRO A 80 12.08 13.87 18.18
C PRO A 80 11.11 12.73 17.89
N VAL A 81 9.89 13.08 17.49
CA VAL A 81 8.85 12.11 17.12
C VAL A 81 8.45 12.32 15.67
N LEU A 82 8.10 11.23 14.98
CA LEU A 82 7.56 11.32 13.63
C LEU A 82 6.10 11.79 13.65
N GLU A 83 5.79 12.70 12.74
CA GLU A 83 4.42 13.05 12.40
C GLU A 83 4.14 12.77 10.92
N TYR A 84 2.87 12.53 10.61
CA TYR A 84 2.38 12.07 9.33
C TYR A 84 1.29 13.01 8.80
N ARG A 85 1.24 13.17 7.48
CA ARG A 85 0.17 13.86 6.77
C ARG A 85 -0.11 13.14 5.45
N THR A 86 -1.33 13.25 4.92
CA THR A 86 -1.61 12.80 3.56
C THR A 86 -0.73 13.50 2.53
N SER A 87 -0.18 12.74 1.59
CA SER A 87 0.57 13.26 0.44
C SER A 87 -0.35 13.76 -0.68
N TYR A 88 -1.62 13.33 -0.69
CA TYR A 88 -2.54 13.55 -1.80
C TYR A 88 -3.96 13.86 -1.30
N SER A 89 -4.66 14.75 -2.01
CA SER A 89 -6.07 15.09 -1.74
C SER A 89 -7.00 14.69 -2.89
N GLU A 90 -6.45 14.25 -4.02
CA GLU A 90 -7.19 13.83 -5.20
C GLU A 90 -6.55 12.58 -5.80
N VAL A 91 -7.33 11.81 -6.56
CA VAL A 91 -6.84 10.63 -7.29
C VAL A 91 -7.27 10.70 -8.75
N ARG A 92 -6.37 10.32 -9.65
CA ARG A 92 -6.64 10.13 -11.09
C ARG A 92 -6.26 8.71 -11.47
N ALA A 93 -7.23 7.90 -11.86
CA ALA A 93 -6.99 6.60 -12.49
C ALA A 93 -6.78 6.79 -14.00
N SER A 94 -5.62 6.42 -14.51
CA SER A 94 -5.18 6.61 -15.89
C SER A 94 -4.57 5.31 -16.43
N PHE A 95 -5.39 4.25 -16.47
CA PHE A 95 -5.01 2.95 -17.00
C PHE A 95 -6.17 2.33 -17.79
N GLN A 96 -5.86 1.32 -18.60
CA GLN A 96 -6.85 0.47 -19.26
C GLN A 96 -6.61 -0.99 -18.85
N CYS A 97 -7.68 -1.69 -18.52
CA CYS A 97 -7.67 -3.14 -18.28
C CYS A 97 -8.96 -3.75 -18.84
N THR A 98 -8.96 -5.06 -19.01
CA THR A 98 -10.17 -5.81 -19.38
C THR A 98 -11.14 -5.91 -18.19
N MET A 99 -12.41 -6.22 -18.46
CA MET A 99 -13.39 -6.44 -17.38
C MET A 99 -13.00 -7.62 -16.47
N LYS A 100 -12.39 -8.66 -17.06
CA LYS A 100 -11.88 -9.82 -16.31
C LYS A 100 -10.79 -9.39 -15.32
N GLU A 101 -9.82 -8.63 -15.79
CA GLU A 101 -8.74 -8.08 -14.97
C GLU A 101 -9.27 -7.17 -13.87
N MET A 102 -10.23 -6.29 -14.17
CA MET A 102 -10.88 -5.45 -13.16
C MET A 102 -11.57 -6.28 -12.07
N SER A 103 -12.28 -7.34 -12.46
CA SER A 103 -12.92 -8.27 -11.51
C SER A 103 -11.88 -8.98 -10.63
N GLU A 104 -10.77 -9.43 -11.21
CA GLU A 104 -9.66 -10.05 -10.47
C GLU A 104 -9.06 -9.07 -9.46
N LEU A 105 -8.82 -7.82 -9.84
CA LEU A 105 -8.28 -6.77 -8.97
C LEU A 105 -9.19 -6.49 -7.78
N ILE A 106 -10.50 -6.37 -8.01
CA ILE A 106 -11.49 -6.16 -6.95
C ILE A 106 -11.51 -7.37 -6.01
N MET A 107 -11.57 -8.59 -6.56
CA MET A 107 -11.56 -9.82 -5.76
C MET A 107 -10.31 -9.90 -4.89
N ILE A 108 -9.12 -9.69 -5.47
CA ILE A 108 -7.84 -9.70 -4.76
C ILE A 108 -7.84 -8.67 -3.63
N SER A 109 -8.37 -7.47 -3.87
CA SER A 109 -8.35 -6.37 -2.89
C SER A 109 -9.18 -6.65 -1.64
N PHE A 110 -10.36 -7.26 -1.79
CA PHE A 110 -11.31 -7.43 -0.69
C PHE A 110 -11.37 -8.83 -0.11
N SER A 111 -10.81 -9.83 -0.80
CA SER A 111 -10.86 -11.22 -0.37
C SER A 111 -10.02 -11.45 0.88
N MET A 112 -10.52 -12.30 1.79
CA MET A 112 -9.75 -12.86 2.92
C MET A 112 -9.24 -14.28 2.62
N ASP A 113 -9.30 -14.71 1.37
CA ASP A 113 -8.92 -16.06 0.93
C ASP A 113 -7.44 -16.36 1.26
N GLU A 114 -7.24 -17.42 2.05
CA GLU A 114 -5.93 -17.94 2.45
C GLU A 114 -5.12 -18.43 1.24
N GLY A 115 -5.79 -18.89 0.18
CA GLY A 115 -5.17 -19.27 -1.08
C GLY A 115 -4.41 -18.12 -1.74
N LEU A 116 -4.87 -16.88 -1.57
CA LEU A 116 -4.15 -15.70 -2.06
C LEU A 116 -2.88 -15.42 -1.25
N ARG A 117 -2.87 -15.76 0.05
CA ARG A 117 -1.66 -15.64 0.89
C ARG A 117 -0.64 -16.71 0.50
N LYS A 118 -1.09 -17.95 0.37
CA LYS A 118 -0.25 -19.06 -0.09
C LYS A 118 0.35 -18.76 -1.47
N LEU A 119 -0.44 -18.22 -2.39
CA LEU A 119 0.09 -17.85 -3.71
C LEU A 119 1.15 -16.75 -3.63
N ALA A 120 1.00 -15.77 -2.71
CA ALA A 120 2.05 -14.77 -2.50
C ALA A 120 3.35 -15.44 -1.99
N GLU A 121 3.26 -16.38 -1.06
CA GLU A 121 4.40 -17.16 -0.55
C GLU A 121 5.06 -17.99 -1.65
N ASP A 122 4.27 -18.64 -2.51
CA ASP A 122 4.78 -19.39 -3.65
C ASP A 122 5.52 -18.48 -4.65
N ILE A 123 5.00 -17.27 -4.90
CA ILE A 123 5.67 -16.26 -5.73
C ILE A 123 6.99 -15.81 -5.07
N GLU A 124 6.99 -15.56 -3.77
CA GLU A 124 8.21 -15.19 -3.02
C GLU A 124 9.29 -16.26 -3.17
N ALA A 125 8.93 -17.53 -3.01
CA ALA A 125 9.85 -18.66 -3.16
C ALA A 125 10.45 -18.73 -4.58
N GLU A 126 9.67 -18.47 -5.63
CA GLU A 126 10.19 -18.42 -7.00
C GLU A 126 11.14 -17.23 -7.23
N VAL A 127 10.82 -16.06 -6.68
CA VAL A 127 11.68 -14.87 -6.75
C VAL A 127 13.02 -15.12 -6.05
N GLU A 128 13.00 -15.79 -4.89
CA GLU A 128 14.21 -16.16 -4.14
C GLU A 128 15.10 -17.16 -4.89
N LYS A 129 14.49 -18.08 -5.66
CA LYS A 129 15.22 -18.99 -6.58
C LYS A 129 15.79 -18.27 -7.81
N GLY A 130 15.56 -16.96 -7.94
CA GLY A 130 16.02 -16.13 -9.06
C GLY A 130 15.02 -15.97 -10.19
N ASN A 131 13.84 -16.60 -10.11
CA ASN A 131 12.77 -16.44 -11.10
C ASN A 131 11.93 -15.18 -10.79
N ALA A 132 12.48 -14.02 -11.10
CA ALA A 132 11.88 -12.73 -10.77
C ALA A 132 11.07 -12.07 -11.91
N SER A 133 11.01 -12.68 -13.10
CA SER A 133 10.34 -12.10 -14.27
C SER A 133 8.84 -12.38 -14.24
N LEU A 134 8.01 -11.34 -14.29
CA LEU A 134 6.54 -11.48 -14.34
C LEU A 134 6.08 -12.33 -15.53
N ILE A 135 6.78 -12.26 -16.67
CA ILE A 135 6.46 -13.06 -17.85
C ILE A 135 6.75 -14.55 -17.62
N ASN A 136 7.84 -14.87 -16.92
CA ASN A 136 8.17 -16.27 -16.61
C ASN A 136 7.24 -16.81 -15.55
N LEU A 137 7.01 -16.03 -14.48
CA LEU A 137 6.09 -16.39 -13.41
C LEU A 137 4.66 -16.60 -13.94
N ALA A 138 4.20 -15.78 -14.90
CA ALA A 138 2.89 -15.96 -15.54
C ALA A 138 2.71 -17.35 -16.17
N ARG A 139 3.79 -17.92 -16.73
CA ARG A 139 3.78 -19.28 -17.26
C ARG A 139 3.79 -20.33 -16.15
N VAL A 140 4.61 -20.14 -15.11
CA VAL A 140 4.72 -21.07 -13.97
C VAL A 140 3.39 -21.19 -13.22
N PHE A 141 2.74 -20.07 -12.96
CA PHE A 141 1.50 -20.02 -12.18
C PHE A 141 0.24 -20.12 -13.04
N GLU A 142 0.37 -20.14 -14.37
CA GLU A 142 -0.76 -20.11 -15.31
C GLU A 142 -1.73 -18.96 -15.00
N ARG A 143 -1.18 -17.76 -14.78
CA ARG A 143 -1.93 -16.54 -14.45
C ARG A 143 -1.42 -15.36 -15.26
N SER A 144 -2.25 -14.34 -15.42
CA SER A 144 -1.84 -13.13 -16.11
C SER A 144 -0.75 -12.38 -15.31
N PRO A 145 0.16 -11.65 -15.98
CA PRO A 145 1.11 -10.78 -15.29
C PRO A 145 0.43 -9.76 -14.37
N MET A 146 -0.76 -9.28 -14.74
CA MET A 146 -1.54 -8.34 -13.91
C MET A 146 -2.01 -9.00 -12.62
N PHE A 147 -2.52 -10.23 -12.69
CA PHE A 147 -2.93 -11.00 -11.52
C PHE A 147 -1.76 -11.18 -10.55
N LEU A 148 -0.60 -11.62 -11.04
CA LEU A 148 0.59 -11.81 -10.20
C LEU A 148 1.09 -10.50 -9.59
N LYS A 149 1.05 -9.40 -10.36
CA LYS A 149 1.38 -8.06 -9.87
C LYS A 149 0.44 -7.62 -8.75
N ALA A 150 -0.86 -7.91 -8.88
CA ALA A 150 -1.87 -7.61 -7.87
C ALA A 150 -1.63 -8.41 -6.58
N ILE A 151 -1.32 -9.71 -6.67
CA ILE A 151 -0.95 -10.55 -5.51
C ILE A 151 0.32 -10.02 -4.83
N ALA A 152 1.35 -9.70 -5.62
CA ALA A 152 2.61 -9.14 -5.09
C ALA A 152 2.34 -7.85 -4.29
N LYS A 153 1.58 -6.90 -4.88
CA LYS A 153 1.23 -5.63 -4.21
C LYS A 153 0.35 -5.83 -2.98
N ARG A 154 -0.57 -6.80 -3.00
CA ARG A 154 -1.41 -7.17 -1.87
C ARG A 154 -0.61 -7.64 -0.65
N SER A 155 0.47 -8.38 -0.90
CA SER A 155 1.29 -8.97 0.17
C SER A 155 2.07 -7.93 0.98
N GLY A 156 2.43 -6.80 0.37
CA GLY A 156 3.37 -5.82 0.94
C GLY A 156 4.82 -6.32 1.05
N ARG A 157 5.08 -7.62 0.82
CA ARG A 157 6.40 -8.27 0.92
C ARG A 157 7.16 -8.33 -0.41
N ILE A 158 6.48 -8.01 -1.52
CA ILE A 158 7.07 -8.05 -2.86
C ILE A 158 6.92 -6.68 -3.54
N ALA A 159 8.04 -6.08 -3.91
CA ALA A 159 8.10 -4.90 -4.75
C ALA A 159 7.99 -5.26 -6.23
N VAL A 160 7.22 -4.46 -6.96
CA VAL A 160 7.06 -4.60 -8.41
C VAL A 160 7.87 -3.50 -9.10
N LYS A 161 8.90 -3.87 -9.86
CA LYS A 161 9.74 -2.96 -10.65
C LYS A 161 9.60 -3.26 -12.15
N GLY A 162 8.63 -2.61 -12.78
CA GLY A 162 8.31 -2.86 -14.19
C GLY A 162 7.83 -4.30 -14.41
N GLN A 163 8.65 -5.10 -15.08
CA GLN A 163 8.39 -6.52 -15.38
C GLN A 163 9.08 -7.48 -14.38
N ARG A 164 9.71 -6.95 -13.33
CA ARG A 164 10.46 -7.73 -12.34
C ARG A 164 9.83 -7.62 -10.95
N LEU A 165 9.88 -8.71 -10.19
CA LEU A 165 9.54 -8.77 -8.76
C LEU A 165 10.80 -8.80 -7.91
N GLU A 166 10.75 -8.16 -6.74
CA GLU A 166 11.83 -8.16 -5.76
C GLU A 166 11.26 -8.30 -4.35
N ILE A 167 11.92 -9.09 -3.50
CA ILE A 167 11.52 -9.20 -2.09
C ILE A 167 11.82 -7.87 -1.39
N VAL A 168 10.81 -7.32 -0.72
CA VAL A 168 10.97 -6.20 0.21
C VAL A 168 11.65 -6.74 1.44
N ARG A 169 12.95 -6.50 1.56
CA ARG A 169 13.65 -6.68 2.83
C ARG A 169 13.26 -5.51 3.72
N ASP A 170 12.83 -5.77 4.95
CA ASP A 170 12.59 -4.71 5.92
C ASP A 170 13.80 -3.77 5.94
N ARG A 171 13.54 -2.48 5.68
CA ARG A 171 14.48 -1.46 6.12
C ARG A 171 14.25 -1.30 7.62
N PRO A 172 15.31 -1.42 8.44
CA PRO A 172 15.21 -1.17 9.87
C PRO A 172 14.65 0.23 10.15
#